data_AF-A0A7L0UMT1-F1
#
_entry.id   AF-A0A7L0UMT1-F1
#
_cell.length_a   1.000
_cell.length_b   1.000
_cell.length_c   1.000
_cell.angle_alpha   90.00
_cell.angle_beta   90.00
_cell.angle_gamma   90.00
#
_symmetry.space_group_name_H-M   'P 1'
#
loop_
_entity.id
_entity.type
_entity.pdbx_description
1 polymer ?
#
loop_
_entity_poly.entity_id
_entity_poly.type
_entity_poly.pdbx_seq_one_letter_code
_entity_poly.pdbx_strand_id
1 'polypeptide(L)'
;CPGKQPPSPLHACESTEEMLQRYLHAVFPGAFSTAHVLEQPCHTQPPYPQFFSPLLTRQGFLLDKPPSYSSAAVESIPVLAALQSSPVLHRLLYNLYKDLQKMNTRRWPSFFSAGVEQDDFQEALEELRTLSQCYKTGFEADESEDGADSD
;
A
#
# COMPACT_ATOMS: atom_id res chain seq x y z
N CYS A 1 -9.41 -34.00 -24.64
CA CYS A 1 -10.75 -33.55 -25.07
C CYS A 1 -10.72 -32.03 -25.25
N PRO A 2 -11.26 -31.48 -26.34
CA PRO A 2 -11.61 -30.06 -26.37
C PRO A 2 -12.57 -29.79 -25.20
N GLY A 3 -12.36 -28.71 -24.43
CA GLY A 3 -13.28 -28.32 -23.35
C GLY A 3 -12.89 -28.69 -21.91
N LYS A 4 -11.61 -28.87 -21.58
CA LYS A 4 -11.20 -28.79 -20.16
C LYS A 4 -11.34 -27.34 -19.70
N GLN A 5 -12.28 -27.08 -18.79
CA GLN A 5 -12.41 -25.78 -18.14
C GLN A 5 -11.06 -25.39 -17.52
N PRO A 6 -10.61 -24.14 -17.68
CA PRO A 6 -9.34 -23.73 -17.12
C PRO A 6 -9.37 -23.85 -15.59
N PRO A 7 -8.21 -24.10 -14.96
CA PRO A 7 -8.13 -24.42 -13.53
C PRO A 7 -8.49 -23.24 -12.61
N SER A 8 -8.61 -22.03 -13.15
CA SER A 8 -8.96 -20.83 -12.38
C SER A 8 -9.82 -19.88 -13.22
N PRO A 9 -10.79 -19.17 -12.59
CA PRO A 9 -11.60 -18.15 -13.24
C PRO A 9 -10.79 -16.99 -13.82
N LEU A 10 -9.53 -16.83 -13.40
CA LEU A 10 -8.60 -15.84 -13.95
C LEU A 10 -8.27 -16.09 -15.43
N HIS A 11 -8.33 -17.34 -15.89
CA HIS A 11 -8.06 -17.69 -17.30
C HIS A 11 -9.20 -17.30 -18.25
N ALA A 12 -10.36 -16.93 -17.72
CA ALA A 12 -11.49 -16.44 -18.49
C ALA A 12 -11.48 -14.90 -18.64
N CYS A 13 -10.48 -14.21 -18.07
CA CYS A 13 -10.35 -12.76 -18.22
C CYS A 13 -9.84 -12.41 -19.61
N GLU A 14 -10.39 -11.35 -20.20
CA GLU A 14 -10.07 -10.93 -21.56
C GLU A 14 -8.83 -10.01 -21.60
N SER A 15 -8.42 -9.47 -20.45
CA SER A 15 -7.23 -8.64 -20.31
C SER A 15 -6.43 -8.95 -19.04
N THR A 16 -5.14 -8.60 -19.06
CA THR A 16 -4.26 -8.68 -17.89
C THR A 16 -4.73 -7.78 -16.75
N GLU A 17 -5.30 -6.62 -17.09
CA GLU A 17 -5.88 -5.69 -16.12
C GLU A 17 -7.08 -6.31 -15.41
N GLU A 18 -8.01 -6.91 -16.15
CA GLU A 18 -9.16 -7.60 -15.58
C GLU A 18 -8.73 -8.79 -14.71
N MET A 19 -7.74 -9.55 -15.18
CA MET A 19 -7.16 -10.66 -14.41
C MET A 19 -6.60 -10.18 -13.07
N LEU A 20 -5.79 -9.12 -13.08
CA LEU A 20 -5.18 -8.55 -11.87
C LEU A 20 -6.23 -7.98 -10.92
N GLN A 21 -7.22 -7.26 -11.45
CA GLN A 21 -8.34 -6.70 -10.69
C GLN A 21 -9.14 -7.80 -9.98
N ARG A 22 -9.48 -8.88 -10.70
CA ARG A 22 -10.20 -10.03 -10.11
C ARG A 22 -9.37 -10.76 -9.06
N TYR A 23 -8.06 -10.91 -9.29
CA TYR A 23 -7.15 -11.50 -8.31
C TYR A 23 -7.11 -10.69 -7.00
N LEU A 24 -6.92 -9.36 -7.09
CA LEU A 24 -6.85 -8.50 -5.91
C LEU A 24 -8.14 -8.52 -5.10
N HIS A 25 -9.29 -8.48 -5.77
CA HIS A 25 -10.59 -8.60 -5.10
C HIS A 25 -10.78 -9.98 -4.42
N ALA A 26 -10.30 -11.07 -5.02
CA ALA A 26 -10.40 -12.40 -4.43
C ALA A 26 -9.53 -12.55 -3.17
N VAL A 27 -8.34 -11.94 -3.16
CA VAL A 27 -7.41 -12.00 -2.01
C VAL A 27 -7.81 -11.01 -0.91
N PHE A 28 -8.36 -9.85 -1.27
CA PHE A 28 -8.72 -8.77 -0.35
C PHE A 28 -10.15 -8.26 -0.58
N PRO A 29 -11.19 -9.08 -0.29
CA PRO A 29 -12.58 -8.74 -0.60
C PRO A 29 -13.12 -7.53 0.18
N GLY A 30 -12.51 -7.19 1.33
CA GLY A 30 -12.87 -6.02 2.14
C GLY A 30 -12.19 -4.72 1.69
N ALA A 31 -11.25 -4.77 0.74
CA ALA A 31 -10.51 -3.61 0.27
C ALA A 31 -10.97 -3.20 -1.12
N PHE A 32 -11.27 -1.91 -1.30
CA PHE A 32 -11.46 -1.37 -2.64
C PHE A 32 -10.11 -1.34 -3.36
N SER A 33 -9.94 -2.23 -4.32
CA SER A 33 -8.73 -2.33 -5.14
C SER A 33 -9.04 -1.84 -6.54
N THR A 34 -8.14 -1.03 -7.11
CA THR A 34 -8.13 -0.68 -8.52
C THR A 34 -6.76 -1.00 -9.09
N ALA A 35 -6.74 -1.63 -10.25
CA ALA A 35 -5.53 -2.01 -10.96
C ALA A 35 -5.58 -1.39 -12.35
N HIS A 36 -4.43 -0.85 -12.77
CA HIS A 36 -4.22 -0.44 -14.13
C HIS A 36 -2.92 -1.07 -14.63
N VAL A 37 -2.95 -1.65 -15.82
CA VAL A 37 -1.79 -2.32 -16.39
C VAL A 37 -1.26 -1.51 -17.57
N LEU A 38 -0.06 -0.95 -17.40
CA LEU A 38 0.68 -0.36 -18.50
C LEU A 38 1.35 -1.47 -19.32
N GLU A 39 1.02 -1.56 -20.61
CA GLU A 39 1.60 -2.58 -21.50
C GLU A 39 3.09 -2.34 -21.78
N GLN A 40 3.53 -1.08 -21.73
CA GLN A 40 4.92 -0.72 -21.98
C GLN A 40 5.75 -0.83 -20.68
N PRO A 41 6.80 -1.66 -20.65
CA PRO A 41 7.69 -1.74 -19.50
C PRO A 41 8.54 -0.46 -19.37
N CYS A 42 9.06 -0.21 -18.18
CA CYS A 42 10.00 0.89 -17.97
C CYS A 42 11.32 0.58 -18.69
N HIS A 43 11.77 1.53 -19.52
CA HIS A 43 13.05 1.44 -20.21
C HIS A 43 14.20 1.73 -19.24
N THR A 44 15.19 0.86 -19.22
CA THR A 44 16.32 0.91 -18.27
C THR A 44 17.67 0.87 -18.96
N GLN A 45 17.74 1.08 -20.27
CA GLN A 45 19.02 1.30 -20.93
C GLN A 45 19.62 2.66 -20.49
N PRO A 46 20.89 2.97 -20.85
CA PRO A 46 21.50 4.25 -20.48
C PRO A 46 20.61 5.45 -20.85
N PRO A 47 20.45 6.44 -19.95
CA PRO A 47 21.29 6.71 -18.78
C PRO A 47 20.82 6.06 -17.46
N TYR A 48 19.84 5.14 -17.48
CA TYR A 48 19.34 4.53 -16.24
C TYR A 48 20.45 3.71 -15.54
N PRO A 49 20.64 3.86 -14.20
CA PRO A 49 21.68 3.14 -13.47
C PRO A 49 21.47 1.62 -13.47
N GLN A 50 22.53 0.85 -13.77
CA GLN A 50 22.49 -0.61 -13.84
C GLN A 50 22.82 -1.28 -12.49
N PHE A 51 22.06 -0.95 -11.44
CA PHE A 51 22.21 -1.58 -10.10
C PHE A 51 21.39 -2.88 -9.94
N PHE A 52 20.94 -3.46 -11.05
CA PHE A 52 20.04 -4.61 -11.06
C PHE A 52 20.73 -5.90 -10.62
N SER A 53 19.96 -6.77 -9.96
CA SER A 53 20.42 -8.10 -9.57
C SER A 53 20.85 -8.92 -10.81
N PRO A 54 21.94 -9.72 -10.73
CA PRO A 54 22.33 -10.63 -11.81
C PRO A 54 21.32 -11.77 -12.03
N LEU A 55 20.33 -11.91 -11.16
CA LEU A 55 19.20 -12.84 -11.30
C LEU A 55 18.08 -12.28 -12.19
N LEU A 56 18.25 -11.09 -12.77
CA LEU A 56 17.26 -10.54 -13.69
C LEU A 56 17.65 -10.83 -15.14
N THR A 57 16.64 -11.17 -15.94
CA THR A 57 16.79 -11.18 -17.40
C THR A 57 16.92 -9.76 -17.95
N ARG A 58 17.26 -9.66 -19.24
CA ARG A 58 17.28 -8.39 -19.98
C ARG A 58 15.92 -7.65 -19.93
N GLN A 59 14.81 -8.36 -19.75
CA GLN A 59 13.45 -7.82 -19.62
C GLN A 59 12.97 -7.72 -18.16
N GLY A 60 13.87 -7.87 -17.18
CA GLY A 60 13.54 -7.64 -15.76
C GLY A 60 12.77 -8.78 -15.09
N PHE A 61 12.77 -9.99 -15.67
CA PHE A 61 12.17 -11.18 -15.04
C PHE A 61 13.17 -11.91 -14.15
N LEU A 62 12.70 -12.46 -13.04
CA LEU A 62 13.52 -13.22 -12.09
C LEU A 62 13.90 -14.59 -12.65
N LEU A 63 15.17 -14.96 -12.45
CA LEU A 63 15.75 -16.27 -12.71
C LEU A 63 15.99 -16.99 -11.38
N ASP A 64 15.76 -18.30 -11.35
CA ASP A 64 16.03 -19.14 -10.18
C ASP A 64 17.52 -19.22 -9.83
N LYS A 65 18.38 -19.08 -10.85
CA LYS A 65 19.84 -19.17 -10.74
C LYS A 65 20.50 -18.14 -11.65
N PRO A 66 21.66 -17.61 -11.26
CA PRO A 66 22.39 -16.67 -12.11
C PRO A 66 22.86 -17.41 -13.39
N PRO A 67 22.84 -16.73 -14.55
CA PRO A 67 23.33 -17.32 -15.78
C PRO A 67 24.82 -17.64 -15.68
N SER A 68 25.26 -18.73 -16.33
CA SER A 68 26.66 -19.16 -16.33
C SER A 68 27.59 -18.23 -17.13
N TYR A 69 27.03 -17.27 -17.86
CA TYR A 69 27.73 -16.25 -18.63
C TYR A 69 27.46 -14.86 -18.05
N SER A 70 28.29 -13.87 -18.41
CA SER A 70 28.12 -12.48 -17.96
C SER A 70 26.68 -12.03 -18.16
N SER A 71 26.02 -11.60 -17.07
CA SER A 71 24.65 -11.11 -17.14
C SER A 71 24.58 -9.92 -18.09
N ALA A 72 23.62 -9.94 -19.02
CA ALA A 72 23.36 -8.80 -19.88
C ALA A 72 22.75 -7.66 -19.05
N ALA A 73 23.03 -6.41 -19.43
CA ALA A 73 22.38 -5.26 -18.82
C ALA A 73 20.85 -5.41 -18.93
N VAL A 74 20.14 -5.01 -17.88
CA VAL A 74 18.67 -5.00 -17.91
C VAL A 74 18.25 -3.81 -18.75
N GLU A 75 17.40 -4.04 -19.73
CA GLU A 75 16.97 -3.02 -20.70
C GLU A 75 15.53 -2.58 -20.52
N SER A 76 14.70 -3.44 -19.96
CA SER A 76 13.35 -3.11 -19.58
C SER A 76 12.93 -3.83 -18.31
N ILE A 77 12.00 -3.25 -17.55
CA ILE A 77 11.47 -3.84 -16.32
C ILE A 77 9.94 -3.67 -16.29
N PRO A 78 9.18 -4.74 -16.00
CA PRO A 78 7.78 -4.60 -15.67
C PRO A 78 7.64 -3.94 -14.29
N VAL A 79 6.91 -2.83 -14.22
CA VAL A 79 6.69 -2.11 -12.96
C VAL A 79 5.22 -2.23 -12.58
N LEU A 80 4.98 -2.57 -11.32
CA LEU A 80 3.66 -2.50 -10.70
C LEU A 80 3.65 -1.34 -9.71
N ALA A 81 2.70 -0.42 -9.89
CA ALA A 81 2.38 0.60 -8.90
C ALA A 81 0.99 0.33 -8.35
N ALA A 82 0.81 0.49 -7.04
CA ALA A 82 -0.48 0.34 -6.40
C ALA A 82 -0.73 1.52 -5.46
N LEU A 83 -1.94 2.06 -5.50
CA LEU A 83 -2.46 2.96 -4.48
C LEU A 83 -3.43 2.15 -3.63
N GLN A 84 -3.08 1.92 -2.38
CA GLN A 84 -3.85 1.05 -1.49
C GLN A 84 -4.30 1.81 -0.24
N SER A 85 -5.58 1.65 0.09
CA SER A 85 -6.09 1.85 1.44
C SER A 85 -5.73 0.60 2.25
N SER A 86 -4.91 0.75 3.29
CA SER A 86 -4.34 -0.37 4.05
C SER A 86 -4.64 -0.25 5.54
N PRO A 87 -4.85 -1.36 6.27
CA PRO A 87 -5.06 -1.34 7.71
C PRO A 87 -3.89 -0.72 8.49
N VAL A 88 -2.69 -0.74 7.92
CA VAL A 88 -1.51 -0.04 8.47
C VAL A 88 -1.78 1.45 8.72
N LEU A 89 -2.68 2.07 7.95
CA LEU A 89 -3.07 3.46 8.15
C LEU A 89 -3.78 3.69 9.48
N HIS A 90 -4.42 2.67 10.07
CA HIS A 90 -4.99 2.76 11.42
C HIS A 90 -3.92 3.21 12.43
N ARG A 91 -2.80 2.48 12.48
CA ARG A 91 -1.69 2.77 13.40
C ARG A 91 -1.13 4.18 13.19
N LEU A 92 -0.92 4.57 11.93
CA LEU A 92 -0.36 5.88 11.59
C LEU A 92 -1.29 7.01 12.04
N LEU A 93 -2.58 6.94 11.68
CA LEU A 93 -3.57 7.97 12.01
C LEU A 93 -3.86 8.03 13.51
N TYR A 94 -3.93 6.87 14.17
CA TYR A 94 -4.20 6.79 15.60
C TYR A 94 -3.02 7.26 16.45
N ASN A 95 -1.77 6.98 16.04
CA ASN A 95 -0.59 7.53 16.70
C ASN A 95 -0.53 9.06 16.55
N LEU A 96 -0.82 9.58 15.36
CA LEU A 96 -0.92 11.03 15.15
C LEU A 96 -1.97 11.64 16.08
N TYR A 97 -3.15 11.04 16.21
CA TYR A 97 -4.17 11.45 17.18
C TYR A 97 -3.62 11.47 18.62
N LYS A 98 -2.96 10.40 19.08
CA LYS A 98 -2.40 10.33 20.45
C LYS A 98 -1.34 11.40 20.69
N ASP A 99 -0.49 11.68 19.70
CA ASP A 99 0.55 12.69 19.81
C ASP A 99 -0.06 14.08 19.89
N LEU A 100 -1.02 14.39 19.02
CA LEU A 100 -1.72 15.68 19.00
C LEU A 100 -2.56 15.89 20.26
N GLN A 101 -3.20 14.85 20.80
CA GLN A 101 -4.00 14.92 22.02
C GLN A 101 -3.18 15.33 23.25
N LYS A 102 -1.90 14.92 23.31
CA LYS A 102 -0.99 15.27 24.41
C LYS A 102 -0.41 16.68 24.27
N MET A 103 -0.60 17.34 23.12
CA MET A 103 -0.02 18.65 22.91
C MET A 103 -0.76 19.71 23.70
N ASN A 104 0.03 20.58 24.33
CA ASN A 104 -0.52 21.76 24.99
C ASN A 104 -0.74 22.87 23.96
N THR A 105 -1.96 22.98 23.45
CA THR A 105 -2.40 24.00 22.47
C THR A 105 -2.08 25.43 22.91
N ARG A 106 -2.01 25.70 24.22
CA ARG A 106 -1.62 27.02 24.77
C ARG A 106 -0.19 27.43 24.41
N ARG A 107 0.66 26.47 24.01
CA ARG A 107 2.04 26.75 23.58
C ARG A 107 2.13 27.20 22.13
N TRP A 108 1.03 27.18 21.36
CA TRP A 108 1.01 27.49 19.93
C TRP A 108 0.14 28.71 19.60
N PRO A 109 0.41 29.88 20.20
CA PRO A 109 -0.41 31.08 20.00
C PRO A 109 -0.39 31.55 18.54
N SER A 110 0.69 31.30 17.80
CA SER A 110 0.80 31.64 16.38
C SER A 110 -0.21 30.88 15.51
N PHE A 111 -0.50 29.62 15.86
CA PHE A 111 -1.45 28.78 15.13
C PHE A 111 -2.89 29.29 15.27
N PHE A 112 -3.32 29.59 16.50
CA PHE A 112 -4.65 30.15 16.75
C PHE A 112 -4.76 31.62 16.30
N SER A 113 -3.67 32.40 16.35
CA SER A 113 -3.66 33.77 15.83
C SER A 113 -3.80 33.85 14.30
N ALA A 114 -3.56 32.75 13.59
CA ALA A 114 -3.75 32.66 12.14
C ALA A 114 -5.21 32.43 11.72
N GLY A 115 -6.15 32.40 12.68
CA GLY A 115 -7.59 32.25 12.42
C GLY A 115 -8.12 30.84 12.60
N VAL A 116 -7.34 29.91 13.16
CA VAL A 116 -7.84 28.59 13.56
C VAL A 116 -8.52 28.73 14.91
N GLU A 117 -9.77 28.29 15.03
CA GLU A 117 -10.49 28.27 16.30
C GLU A 117 -10.13 27.02 17.12
N GLN A 118 -10.17 27.14 18.45
CA GLN A 118 -9.84 26.01 19.32
C GLN A 118 -10.83 24.85 19.17
N ASP A 119 -12.10 25.17 18.97
CA ASP A 119 -13.16 24.17 18.83
C ASP A 119 -13.02 23.43 17.49
N ASP A 120 -12.71 24.14 16.39
CA ASP A 120 -12.41 23.54 15.08
C ASP A 120 -11.23 22.56 15.16
N PHE A 121 -10.16 22.92 15.89
CA PHE A 121 -9.03 22.03 16.09
C PHE A 121 -9.43 20.76 16.85
N GLN A 122 -10.27 20.89 17.87
CA GLN A 122 -10.73 19.76 18.66
C GLN A 122 -11.67 18.85 17.86
N GLU A 123 -12.54 19.42 17.03
CA GLU A 123 -13.39 18.69 16.10
C GLU A 123 -12.56 17.89 15.10
N ALA A 124 -11.60 18.54 14.43
CA ALA A 124 -10.70 17.88 13.49
C ALA A 124 -9.89 16.74 14.14
N LEU A 125 -9.53 16.89 15.43
CA LEU A 125 -8.84 15.84 16.18
C LEU A 125 -9.73 14.60 16.41
N GLU A 126 -11.02 14.80 16.72
CA GLU A 126 -11.97 13.68 16.84
C GLU A 126 -12.34 13.07 15.48
N GLU A 127 -12.40 13.87 14.41
CA GLU A 127 -12.54 13.38 13.04
C GLU A 127 -11.35 12.50 12.65
N LEU A 128 -10.12 12.89 12.98
CA LEU A 128 -8.92 12.07 12.76
C LEU A 128 -9.00 10.74 13.50
N ARG A 129 -9.47 10.74 14.76
CA ARG A 129 -9.72 9.52 15.52
C ARG A 129 -10.74 8.64 14.82
N THR A 130 -11.87 9.21 14.40
CA THR A 130 -12.93 8.48 13.70
C THR A 130 -12.42 7.89 12.39
N LEU A 131 -11.68 8.67 11.60
CA LEU A 131 -11.03 8.22 10.38
C LEU A 131 -10.10 7.03 10.64
N SER A 132 -9.29 7.08 11.71
CA SER A 132 -8.42 5.95 12.06
C SER A 132 -9.21 4.65 12.28
N GLN A 133 -10.42 4.72 12.85
CA GLN A 133 -11.26 3.55 13.08
C GLN A 133 -11.80 2.94 11.79
N CYS A 134 -11.99 3.74 10.73
CA CYS A 134 -12.39 3.22 9.41
C CYS A 134 -11.36 2.26 8.80
N TYR A 135 -10.09 2.33 9.23
CA TYR A 135 -9.01 1.46 8.77
C TYR A 135 -8.75 0.26 9.69
N LYS A 136 -9.48 0.14 10.80
CA LYS A 136 -9.33 -0.98 11.72
C LYS A 136 -9.90 -2.25 11.07
N THR A 137 -9.03 -3.18 10.70
CA THR A 137 -9.48 -4.50 10.26
C THR A 137 -9.81 -5.38 11.45
N GLY A 138 -10.83 -6.22 11.32
CA GLY A 138 -11.24 -7.18 12.36
C GLY A 138 -10.16 -8.19 12.80
N PHE A 139 -8.96 -8.14 12.22
CA PHE A 139 -7.78 -8.90 12.65
C PHE A 139 -7.02 -8.27 13.82
N GLU A 140 -7.17 -6.96 14.09
CA GLU A 140 -6.47 -6.24 15.17
C GLU A 140 -7.30 -6.14 16.46
N ALA A 141 -8.32 -6.98 16.63
CA ALA A 141 -9.19 -6.96 17.81
C ALA A 141 -8.56 -7.58 19.07
N ASP A 142 -7.31 -8.06 19.02
CA ASP A 142 -6.70 -8.88 20.09
C ASP A 142 -5.47 -8.28 20.79
N GLU A 143 -5.08 -7.04 20.47
CA GLU A 143 -4.09 -6.30 21.26
C GLU A 143 -4.78 -5.21 22.10
N SER A 144 -5.74 -5.64 22.94
CA SER A 144 -6.18 -4.84 24.07
C SER A 144 -5.11 -4.91 25.18
N GLU A 145 -4.14 -4.01 25.14
CA GLU A 145 -3.33 -3.67 26.31
C GLU A 145 -4.20 -2.89 27.32
N ASP A 146 -5.16 -3.56 27.96
CA ASP A 146 -5.73 -3.12 29.23
C ASP A 146 -4.79 -3.58 30.35
N GLY A 147 -3.65 -2.89 30.46
CA GLY A 147 -2.82 -2.88 31.65
C GLY A 147 -3.29 -1.77 32.58
N ALA A 148 -4.39 -2.02 33.30
CA ALA A 148 -4.81 -1.17 34.41
C ALA A 148 -3.81 -1.35 35.57
N ASP A 149 -2.88 -0.40 35.74
CA ASP A 149 -2.18 -0.24 37.02
C ASP A 149 -3.11 0.54 37.97
N SER A 150 -3.70 -0.21 38.89
CA SER A 150 -4.24 0.30 40.14
C SER A 150 -3.24 -0.04 41.25
N ASP A 151 -2.62 0.98 41.85
CA ASP A 151 -2.49 1.20 43.30
C ASP A 151 -1.83 2.56 43.58
#